data_AF-A0A855WY33-F1
#
_entry.id   AF-A0A855WY33-F1
#
_cell.length_a   1.000
_cell.length_b   1.000
_cell.length_c   1.000
_cell.angle_alpha   90.00
_cell.angle_beta   90.00
_cell.angle_gamma   90.00
#
_symmetry.space_group_name_H-M   'P 1'
#
loop_
_entity.id
_entity.type
_entity.pdbx_description
1 polymer ?
#
loop_
_entity_poly.entity_id
_entity_poly.type
_entity_poly.pdbx_seq_one_letter_code
_entity_poly.pdbx_strand_id
1 'polypeptide(L)'
;MKKLTLAALLALAGLVIAADQNQPPSKEPVSIPEPLQEYYYTGLEPEKLAYCIDLWYDAALKGDKGKSAKYEQMIDDILRGDLDSTRQALSLFARQLDQRQQAEIALDSTILNDKFSPEVIEAQELYGREWDSYKAKAKIAGTIQSSASFSNKYRLMSDYIEVLRRDVGLPKLKYAAIQLKSAQGTVPGEKTKPLSK
;
A
#
# COMPACT_ATOMS: atom_id res chain seq x y z
N MET A 1 -28.06 -62.47 -41.12
CA MET A 1 -29.41 -61.88 -40.97
C MET A 1 -29.55 -61.29 -39.57
N LYS A 2 -30.42 -60.28 -39.39
CA LYS A 2 -30.68 -59.59 -38.10
C LYS A 2 -31.32 -60.54 -37.07
N LYS A 3 -31.04 -60.33 -35.78
CA LYS A 3 -32.04 -59.92 -34.76
C LYS A 3 -31.37 -59.12 -33.65
N LEU A 4 -31.87 -57.91 -33.40
CA LEU A 4 -31.68 -57.21 -32.12
C LEU A 4 -32.78 -57.66 -31.15
N THR A 5 -32.50 -57.61 -29.85
CA THR A 5 -33.53 -57.33 -28.84
C THR A 5 -32.95 -56.48 -27.73
N LEU A 6 -33.58 -55.34 -27.51
CA LEU A 6 -33.30 -54.39 -26.43
C LEU A 6 -33.96 -54.90 -25.13
N ALA A 7 -33.32 -54.68 -23.98
CA ALA A 7 -34.01 -54.59 -22.70
C ALA A 7 -33.23 -53.65 -21.78
N ALA A 8 -33.77 -52.45 -21.57
CA ALA A 8 -33.24 -51.51 -20.58
C ALA A 8 -33.94 -51.73 -19.23
N LEU A 9 -33.24 -51.50 -18.14
CA LEU A 9 -33.87 -51.30 -16.83
C LEU A 9 -33.03 -50.35 -15.98
N LEU A 10 -33.54 -49.13 -15.80
CA LEU A 10 -33.08 -48.23 -14.75
C LEU A 10 -33.51 -48.80 -13.39
N ALA A 11 -32.64 -48.68 -12.39
CA ALA A 11 -33.05 -48.65 -10.99
C ALA A 11 -32.36 -47.47 -10.31
N LEU A 12 -33.15 -46.44 -9.97
CA LEU A 12 -32.71 -45.26 -9.24
C LEU A 12 -32.80 -45.54 -7.73
N ALA A 13 -31.68 -45.48 -7.01
CA ALA A 13 -31.58 -45.18 -5.59
C ALA A 13 -30.09 -44.89 -5.29
N GLY A 14 -29.66 -43.81 -4.64
CA GLY A 14 -30.41 -42.78 -3.91
C GLY A 14 -29.96 -42.74 -2.45
N LEU A 15 -28.82 -42.09 -2.16
CA LEU A 15 -28.48 -41.66 -0.79
C LEU A 15 -27.54 -40.44 -0.74
N VAL A 16 -27.69 -39.64 0.32
CA VAL A 16 -27.07 -38.34 0.66
C VAL A 16 -26.99 -38.31 2.22
N ILE A 17 -26.15 -37.57 2.97
CA ILE A 17 -25.38 -36.33 2.74
C ILE A 17 -24.06 -36.36 3.54
N ALA A 18 -22.93 -35.96 2.93
CA ALA A 18 -21.73 -35.40 3.61
C ALA A 18 -20.76 -34.85 2.53
N ALA A 19 -20.52 -33.55 2.32
CA ALA A 19 -20.62 -32.34 3.15
C ALA A 19 -19.53 -32.16 4.23
N ASP A 20 -18.27 -32.42 3.87
CA ASP A 20 -17.05 -31.76 4.39
C ASP A 20 -15.88 -32.14 3.44
N GLN A 21 -14.89 -31.33 3.07
CA GLN A 21 -14.55 -29.94 3.41
C GLN A 21 -14.26 -29.14 2.14
N ASN A 22 -14.78 -27.92 2.08
CA ASN A 22 -14.36 -26.93 1.09
C ASN A 22 -13.07 -26.26 1.59
N GLN A 23 -11.97 -27.01 1.59
CA GLN A 23 -10.66 -26.49 2.01
C GLN A 23 -10.13 -25.60 0.87
N PRO A 24 -9.99 -24.27 1.05
CA PRO A 24 -9.35 -23.44 0.04
C PRO A 24 -7.94 -23.97 -0.19
N PRO A 25 -7.39 -23.91 -1.42
CA PRO A 25 -6.05 -24.40 -1.69
C PRO A 25 -5.09 -23.75 -0.70
N SER A 26 -4.43 -24.60 0.10
CA SER A 26 -3.45 -24.18 1.09
C SER A 26 -2.48 -23.22 0.41
N LYS A 27 -2.50 -21.95 0.81
CA LYS A 27 -1.45 -21.01 0.45
C LYS A 27 -0.21 -21.45 1.22
N GLU A 28 0.51 -22.42 0.66
CA GLU A 28 1.86 -22.74 1.12
C GLU A 28 2.62 -21.41 1.22
N PRO A 29 3.11 -21.03 2.42
CA PRO A 29 3.86 -19.80 2.56
C PRO A 29 5.08 -19.91 1.64
N VAL A 30 5.14 -19.02 0.64
CA VAL A 30 6.17 -19.09 -0.40
C VAL A 30 7.53 -19.08 0.28
N SER A 31 8.27 -20.18 0.15
CA SER A 31 9.63 -20.29 0.66
C SER A 31 10.52 -19.31 -0.10
N ILE A 32 10.66 -18.12 0.49
CA ILE A 32 11.55 -17.06 0.03
C ILE A 32 12.98 -17.53 0.35
N PRO A 33 13.86 -17.67 -0.65
CA PRO A 33 15.24 -18.09 -0.44
C PRO A 33 15.93 -17.28 0.66
N GLU A 34 16.78 -17.90 1.47
CA GLU A 34 17.32 -17.30 2.70
C GLU A 34 17.91 -15.89 2.57
N PRO A 35 18.67 -15.48 1.52
CA PRO A 35 19.15 -14.10 1.39
C PRO A 35 18.06 -13.05 1.09
N LEU A 36 16.81 -13.46 0.84
CA LEU A 36 15.67 -12.59 0.55
C LEU A 36 14.72 -12.38 1.75
N GLN A 37 14.93 -13.07 2.88
CA GLN A 37 14.09 -12.92 4.07
C GLN A 37 14.42 -11.64 4.86
N GLU A 38 15.70 -11.23 4.86
CA GLU A 38 16.17 -10.03 5.57
C GLU A 38 15.60 -8.73 4.98
N TYR A 39 15.31 -8.71 3.67
CA TYR A 39 14.71 -7.59 2.94
C TYR A 39 13.18 -7.47 3.09
N TYR A 40 12.51 -8.39 3.80
CA TYR A 40 11.04 -8.49 3.73
C TYR A 40 10.27 -7.57 4.69
N TYR A 41 10.96 -6.90 5.63
CA TYR A 41 10.33 -6.32 6.83
C TYR A 41 10.44 -4.79 7.02
N THR A 42 11.13 -4.04 6.14
CA THR A 42 11.44 -2.61 6.36
C THR A 42 11.04 -1.68 5.21
N GLY A 43 9.76 -1.71 4.82
CA GLY A 43 9.19 -0.81 3.83
C GLY A 43 9.40 -1.24 2.38
N LEU A 44 8.84 -0.47 1.45
CA LEU A 44 8.98 -0.73 0.02
C LEU A 44 10.22 -0.02 -0.52
N GLU A 45 11.32 -0.77 -0.62
CA GLU A 45 12.46 -0.37 -1.43
C GLU A 45 12.14 -0.61 -2.92
N PRO A 46 12.37 0.37 -3.83
CA PRO A 46 12.18 0.19 -5.28
C PRO A 46 12.92 -1.03 -5.84
N GLU A 47 14.00 -1.44 -5.18
CA GLU A 47 14.83 -2.61 -5.45
C GLU A 47 14.02 -3.92 -5.36
N LYS A 48 13.07 -4.04 -4.43
CA LYS A 48 12.18 -5.21 -4.31
C LYS A 48 11.23 -5.33 -5.50
N LEU A 49 10.72 -4.20 -5.98
CA LEU A 49 9.87 -4.14 -7.18
C LEU A 49 10.70 -4.47 -8.44
N ALA A 50 11.89 -3.86 -8.57
CA ALA A 50 12.83 -4.14 -9.67
C ALA A 50 13.15 -5.63 -9.80
N TYR A 51 13.51 -6.29 -8.69
CA TYR A 51 13.80 -7.72 -8.68
C TYR A 51 12.61 -8.58 -9.12
N CYS A 52 11.38 -8.24 -8.72
CA CYS A 52 10.19 -8.96 -9.18
C CYS A 52 9.91 -8.75 -10.68
N ILE A 53 10.22 -7.57 -11.21
CA ILE A 53 10.10 -7.26 -12.65
C ILE A 53 11.15 -8.02 -13.46
N ASP A 54 12.39 -8.09 -12.98
CA ASP A 54 13.45 -8.87 -13.63
C ASP A 54 13.04 -10.35 -13.70
N LEU A 55 12.58 -10.94 -12.59
CA LEU A 55 12.07 -12.32 -12.56
C LEU A 55 10.87 -12.55 -13.49
N TRP A 56 9.93 -11.61 -13.55
CA TRP A 56 8.78 -11.65 -14.45
C TRP A 56 9.19 -11.59 -15.93
N TYR A 57 10.11 -10.68 -16.27
CA TYR A 57 10.66 -10.49 -17.60
C TYR A 57 11.40 -11.74 -18.07
N ASP A 58 12.26 -12.29 -17.21
CA ASP A 58 13.05 -13.49 -17.48
C ASP A 58 12.15 -14.73 -17.69
N ALA A 59 11.11 -14.89 -16.88
CA ALA A 59 10.12 -15.96 -17.04
C ALA A 59 9.30 -15.81 -18.34
N ALA A 60 8.91 -14.58 -18.69
CA ALA A 60 8.18 -14.29 -19.93
C ALA A 60 9.03 -14.58 -21.17
N LEU A 61 10.31 -14.16 -21.21
CA LEU A 61 11.23 -14.47 -22.31
C LEU A 61 11.48 -15.99 -22.46
N LYS A 62 11.52 -16.72 -21.35
CA LYS A 62 11.67 -18.19 -21.34
C LYS A 62 10.37 -18.94 -21.65
N GLY A 63 9.24 -18.23 -21.85
CA GLY A 63 7.93 -18.82 -22.11
C GLY A 63 7.30 -19.52 -20.91
N ASP A 64 7.84 -19.37 -19.70
CA ASP A 64 7.34 -19.96 -18.47
C ASP A 64 6.13 -19.17 -17.95
N LYS A 65 4.97 -19.46 -18.55
CA LYS A 65 3.69 -18.80 -18.22
C LYS A 65 3.31 -18.94 -16.75
N GLY A 66 3.68 -20.04 -16.10
CA GLY A 66 3.38 -20.29 -14.69
C GLY A 66 4.17 -19.37 -13.76
N LYS A 67 5.50 -19.29 -13.95
CA LYS A 67 6.32 -18.34 -13.20
C LYS A 67 6.00 -16.89 -13.56
N SER A 68 5.78 -16.57 -14.84
CA SER A 68 5.42 -15.22 -15.28
C SER A 68 4.15 -14.73 -14.58
N ALA A 69 3.05 -15.50 -14.61
CA ALA A 69 1.81 -15.13 -13.91
C ALA A 69 2.02 -14.99 -12.39
N LYS A 70 2.84 -15.86 -11.77
CA LYS A 70 3.18 -15.75 -10.34
C LYS A 70 3.92 -14.45 -10.01
N TYR A 71 4.94 -14.08 -10.78
CA TYR A 71 5.70 -12.85 -10.54
C TYR A 71 4.88 -11.60 -10.87
N GLU A 72 3.99 -11.67 -11.86
CA GLU A 72 3.04 -10.59 -12.15
C GLU A 72 2.09 -10.33 -10.97
N GLN A 73 1.54 -11.38 -10.36
CA GLN A 73 0.74 -11.27 -9.13
C GLN A 73 1.55 -10.67 -7.97
N MET A 74 2.82 -11.04 -7.82
CA MET A 74 3.70 -10.47 -6.79
C MET A 74 3.96 -8.96 -7.03
N ILE A 75 4.11 -8.54 -8.29
CA ILE A 75 4.20 -7.12 -8.65
C ILE A 75 2.88 -6.41 -8.31
N ASP A 76 1.73 -6.96 -8.67
CA ASP A 76 0.42 -6.36 -8.34
C ASP A 76 0.18 -6.21 -6.84
N ASP A 77 0.59 -7.20 -6.04
CA ASP A 77 0.48 -7.13 -4.58
C ASP A 77 1.45 -6.09 -3.97
N ILE A 78 2.65 -5.93 -4.56
CA ILE A 78 3.60 -4.85 -4.23
C ILE A 78 3.00 -3.47 -4.54
N LEU A 79 2.48 -3.26 -5.76
CA LEU A 79 1.90 -2.00 -6.20
C LEU A 79 0.66 -1.63 -5.35
N ARG A 80 -0.17 -2.62 -5.01
CA ARG A 80 -1.33 -2.41 -4.11
C ARG A 80 -0.87 -2.01 -2.70
N GLY A 81 0.16 -2.66 -2.17
CA GLY A 81 0.73 -2.34 -0.85
C GLY A 81 1.30 -0.91 -0.77
N ASP A 82 1.99 -0.43 -1.81
CA ASP A 82 2.45 0.96 -1.89
C ASP A 82 1.27 1.94 -1.84
N LEU A 83 0.27 1.73 -2.70
CA LEU A 83 -0.85 2.64 -2.83
C LEU A 83 -1.72 2.65 -1.56
N ASP A 84 -1.95 1.51 -0.93
CA ASP A 84 -2.70 1.43 0.32
C ASP A 84 -1.96 2.10 1.49
N SER A 85 -0.65 1.88 1.62
CA SER A 85 0.15 2.53 2.68
C SER A 85 0.29 4.03 2.45
N THR A 86 0.54 4.48 1.21
CA THR A 86 0.57 5.89 0.82
C THR A 86 -0.78 6.57 1.08
N ARG A 87 -1.89 5.94 0.70
CA ARG A 87 -3.26 6.44 0.96
C ARG A 87 -3.58 6.55 2.44
N GLN A 88 -3.15 5.59 3.26
CA GLN A 88 -3.31 5.64 4.72
C GLN A 88 -2.50 6.79 5.33
N ALA A 89 -1.23 6.96 4.92
CA ALA A 89 -0.38 8.06 5.38
C ALA A 89 -0.97 9.43 5.02
N LEU A 90 -1.43 9.61 3.78
CA LEU A 90 -2.12 10.82 3.32
C LEU A 90 -3.41 11.09 4.11
N SER A 91 -4.23 10.06 4.39
CA SER A 91 -5.46 10.23 5.17
C SER A 91 -5.18 10.64 6.63
N LEU A 92 -4.12 10.12 7.24
CA LEU A 92 -3.68 10.55 8.58
C LEU A 92 -3.16 11.98 8.56
N PHE A 93 -2.33 12.34 7.57
CA PHE A 93 -1.75 13.68 7.46
C PHE A 93 -2.83 14.74 7.19
N ALA A 94 -3.80 14.46 6.31
CA ALA A 94 -4.95 15.33 6.06
C ALA A 94 -5.74 15.66 7.36
N ARG A 95 -5.98 14.66 8.22
CA ARG A 95 -6.65 14.86 9.52
C ARG A 95 -5.84 15.73 10.48
N GLN A 96 -4.52 15.55 10.50
CA GLN A 96 -3.63 16.34 11.35
C GLN A 96 -3.52 17.79 10.86
N LEU A 97 -3.54 17.99 9.54
CA LEU A 97 -3.53 19.31 8.91
C LEU A 97 -4.84 20.07 9.18
N ASP A 98 -5.99 19.42 8.99
CA ASP A 98 -7.32 19.95 9.34
C ASP A 98 -7.42 20.33 10.83
N GLN A 99 -6.95 19.47 11.74
CA GLN A 99 -6.89 19.76 13.18
C GLN A 99 -6.05 21.00 13.51
N ARG A 100 -4.92 21.21 12.81
CA ARG A 100 -4.08 22.41 13.00
C ARG A 100 -4.75 23.67 12.47
N GLN A 101 -5.36 23.59 11.29
CA GLN A 101 -6.12 24.71 10.69
C GLN A 101 -7.28 25.14 11.59
N GLN A 102 -8.04 24.18 12.12
CA GLN A 102 -9.12 24.45 13.08
C GLN A 102 -8.60 25.07 14.38
N ALA A 103 -7.44 24.64 14.89
CA ALA A 103 -6.83 25.21 16.07
C ALA A 103 -6.39 26.67 15.87
N GLU A 104 -5.82 27.02 14.71
CA GLU A 104 -5.46 28.41 14.39
C GLU A 104 -6.70 29.29 14.23
N ILE A 105 -7.74 28.83 13.53
CA ILE A 105 -9.03 29.55 13.38
C ILE A 105 -9.72 29.76 14.74
N ALA A 106 -9.58 28.82 15.68
CA ALA A 106 -10.12 28.94 17.03
C ALA A 106 -9.33 29.91 17.93
N LEU A 107 -8.05 30.15 17.64
CA LEU A 107 -7.21 31.11 18.35
C LEU A 107 -7.38 32.53 17.83
N ASP A 108 -7.59 32.69 16.52
CA ASP A 108 -7.89 33.98 15.89
C ASP A 108 -8.97 33.81 14.81
N SER A 109 -10.21 34.19 15.17
CA SER A 109 -11.37 34.14 14.29
C SER A 109 -11.34 35.18 13.16
N THR A 110 -10.32 36.05 13.10
CA THR A 110 -10.08 36.97 11.98
C THR A 110 -9.17 36.39 10.91
N ILE A 111 -8.65 35.16 11.08
CA ILE A 111 -7.95 34.40 10.03
C ILE A 111 -8.97 33.95 8.96
N LEU A 112 -9.30 34.88 8.07
CA LEU A 112 -10.04 34.65 6.83
C LEU A 112 -9.08 34.19 5.73
N ASN A 113 -8.87 32.88 5.60
CA ASN A 113 -8.13 32.16 4.54
C ASN A 113 -6.66 32.53 4.23
N ASP A 114 -6.23 33.78 4.43
CA ASP A 114 -5.02 34.32 3.78
C ASP A 114 -3.74 34.25 4.64
N LYS A 115 -3.83 33.93 5.94
CA LYS A 115 -2.66 33.86 6.85
C LYS A 115 -2.77 32.77 7.91
N PHE A 116 -2.78 31.51 7.47
CA PHE A 116 -2.30 30.41 8.33
C PHE A 116 -0.82 30.60 8.68
N SER A 117 -0.35 29.92 9.72
CA SER A 117 1.08 29.89 10.05
C SER A 117 1.92 29.36 8.87
N PRO A 118 3.19 29.82 8.71
CA PRO A 118 4.11 29.27 7.72
C PRO A 118 4.20 27.74 7.78
N GLU A 119 4.18 27.16 8.99
CA GLU A 119 4.21 25.73 9.23
C GLU A 119 2.97 24.99 8.69
N VAL A 120 1.79 25.61 8.72
CA VAL A 120 0.56 25.06 8.12
C VAL A 120 0.57 25.21 6.59
N ILE A 121 1.12 26.31 6.05
CA ILE A 121 1.28 26.51 4.61
C ILE A 121 2.28 25.48 4.02
N GLU A 122 3.45 25.32 4.64
CA GLU A 122 4.44 24.30 4.25
C GLU A 122 3.84 22.88 4.30
N ALA A 123 3.03 22.59 5.33
CA ALA A 123 2.33 21.31 5.44
C ALA A 123 1.25 21.12 4.36
N GLN A 124 0.51 22.16 3.96
CA GLN A 124 -0.42 22.13 2.82
C GLN A 124 0.32 21.84 1.51
N GLU A 125 1.44 22.52 1.24
CA GLU A 125 2.24 22.28 0.03
C GLU A 125 2.85 20.89 -0.01
N LEU A 126 3.30 20.37 1.14
CA LEU A 126 3.82 19.01 1.25
C LEU A 126 2.71 17.99 1.02
N TYR A 127 1.52 18.20 1.60
CA TYR A 127 0.35 17.35 1.36
C TYR A 127 -0.04 17.32 -0.12
N GLY A 128 -0.04 18.48 -0.79
CA GLY A 128 -0.31 18.59 -2.23
C GLY A 128 0.68 17.78 -3.08
N ARG A 129 1.99 17.92 -2.80
CA ARG A 129 3.06 17.19 -3.50
C ARG A 129 2.93 15.66 -3.33
N GLU A 130 2.70 15.19 -2.11
CA GLU A 130 2.52 13.77 -1.82
C GLU A 130 1.23 13.20 -2.44
N TRP A 131 0.15 13.99 -2.47
CA TRP A 131 -1.10 13.64 -3.15
C TRP A 131 -0.92 13.55 -4.67
N ASP A 132 -0.10 14.41 -5.27
CA ASP A 132 0.26 14.35 -6.69
C ASP A 132 1.13 13.12 -7.01
N SER A 133 2.12 12.78 -6.18
CA SER A 133 2.88 11.52 -6.32
C SER A 133 1.96 10.29 -6.23
N TYR A 134 1.07 10.23 -5.23
CA TYR A 134 0.08 9.16 -5.11
C TYR A 134 -0.80 9.02 -6.35
N LYS A 135 -1.32 10.12 -6.91
CA LYS A 135 -2.11 10.09 -8.16
C LYS A 135 -1.29 9.56 -9.34
N ALA A 136 -0.02 9.93 -9.45
CA ALA A 136 0.87 9.42 -10.50
C ALA A 136 1.08 7.90 -10.35
N LYS A 137 1.43 7.42 -9.15
CA LYS A 137 1.57 5.99 -8.85
C LYS A 137 0.27 5.22 -9.14
N ALA A 138 -0.87 5.71 -8.67
CA ALA A 138 -2.17 5.07 -8.88
C ALA A 138 -2.53 4.95 -10.37
N LYS A 139 -2.27 6.00 -11.17
CA LYS A 139 -2.48 5.99 -12.62
C LYS A 139 -1.59 4.97 -13.32
N ILE A 140 -0.30 4.92 -12.96
CA ILE A 140 0.65 3.97 -13.55
C ILE A 140 0.24 2.53 -13.22
N ALA A 141 -0.03 2.22 -11.95
CA ALA A 141 -0.47 0.89 -11.51
C ALA A 141 -1.77 0.42 -12.20
N GLY A 142 -2.79 1.28 -12.29
CA GLY A 142 -4.02 0.96 -13.02
C GLY A 142 -3.79 0.74 -14.52
N THR A 143 -2.79 1.41 -15.11
CA THR A 143 -2.40 1.20 -16.51
C THR A 143 -1.62 -0.11 -16.69
N ILE A 144 -0.80 -0.51 -15.72
CA ILE A 144 -0.12 -1.82 -15.72
C ILE A 144 -1.17 -2.95 -15.72
N GLN A 145 -2.11 -2.92 -14.78
CA GLN A 145 -3.14 -3.96 -14.61
C GLN A 145 -4.06 -4.12 -15.81
N SER A 146 -4.43 -3.00 -16.46
CA SER A 146 -5.33 -3.01 -17.62
C SER A 146 -4.64 -3.27 -18.97
N SER A 147 -3.30 -3.21 -19.05
CA SER A 147 -2.59 -3.48 -20.30
C SER A 147 -2.48 -4.99 -20.58
N ALA A 148 -2.58 -5.38 -21.85
CA ALA A 148 -2.20 -6.72 -22.31
C ALA A 148 -0.79 -6.76 -22.94
N SER A 149 -0.15 -5.59 -23.14
CA SER A 149 1.13 -5.49 -23.84
C SER A 149 2.30 -5.65 -22.86
N PHE A 150 3.10 -6.70 -23.07
CA PHE A 150 4.30 -6.99 -22.28
C PHE A 150 5.29 -5.82 -22.25
N SER A 151 5.63 -5.24 -23.41
CA SER A 151 6.58 -4.12 -23.49
C SER A 151 6.06 -2.85 -22.81
N ASN A 152 4.75 -2.59 -22.87
CA ASN A 152 4.15 -1.46 -22.17
C ASN A 152 4.09 -1.68 -20.65
N LYS A 153 3.77 -2.91 -20.19
CA LYS A 153 3.86 -3.26 -18.75
C LYS A 153 5.26 -3.04 -18.23
N TYR A 154 6.28 -3.61 -18.88
CA TYR A 154 7.68 -3.45 -18.48
C TYR A 154 8.08 -1.97 -18.38
N ARG A 155 7.76 -1.16 -19.39
CA ARG A 155 8.04 0.28 -19.38
C ARG A 155 7.33 1.01 -18.23
N LEU A 156 6.04 0.74 -18.00
CA LEU A 156 5.26 1.35 -16.91
C LEU A 156 5.75 0.93 -15.52
N MET A 157 6.18 -0.33 -15.38
CA MET A 157 6.80 -0.84 -14.15
C MET A 157 8.12 -0.12 -13.86
N SER A 158 8.93 0.17 -14.88
CA SER A 158 10.12 1.05 -14.76
C SER A 158 9.74 2.50 -14.42
N ASP A 159 8.72 3.08 -15.06
CA ASP A 159 8.21 4.42 -14.71
C ASP A 159 7.80 4.49 -13.23
N TYR A 160 7.18 3.43 -12.70
CA TYR A 160 6.77 3.34 -11.30
C TYR A 160 7.97 3.31 -10.35
N ILE A 161 9.02 2.55 -10.65
CA ILE A 161 10.28 2.54 -9.89
C ILE A 161 10.90 3.93 -9.84
N GLU A 162 10.88 4.67 -10.95
CA GLU A 162 11.44 6.04 -10.99
C GLU A 162 10.62 7.02 -10.13
N VAL A 163 9.31 6.82 -9.96
CA VAL A 163 8.52 7.57 -8.98
C VAL A 163 8.92 7.17 -7.55
N LEU A 164 9.01 5.87 -7.23
CA LEU A 164 9.44 5.40 -5.91
C LEU A 164 10.83 5.91 -5.52
N ARG A 165 11.79 5.94 -6.46
CA ARG A 165 13.14 6.47 -6.22
C ARG A 165 13.13 7.97 -5.90
N ARG A 166 12.25 8.74 -6.54
CA ARG A 166 12.02 10.15 -6.20
C ARG A 166 11.41 10.28 -4.80
N ASP A 167 10.39 9.48 -4.47
CA ASP A 167 9.78 9.45 -3.13
C ASP A 167 10.81 9.08 -2.03
N VAL A 168 11.81 8.24 -2.31
CA VAL A 168 12.91 7.92 -1.37
C VAL A 168 13.87 9.11 -1.18
N GLY A 169 14.11 9.90 -2.23
CA GLY A 169 14.91 11.12 -2.17
C GLY A 169 14.18 12.34 -1.58
N LEU A 170 12.86 12.27 -1.42
CA LEU A 170 12.04 13.31 -0.80
C LEU A 170 12.02 13.17 0.74
N PRO A 171 11.91 14.28 1.48
CA PRO A 171 11.68 14.23 2.92
C PRO A 171 10.28 13.66 3.20
N LYS A 172 10.22 12.33 3.41
CA LYS A 172 8.99 11.61 3.80
C LYS A 172 8.24 12.34 4.90
N LEU A 173 6.91 12.21 4.92
CA LEU A 173 5.97 12.73 5.93
C LEU A 173 6.33 12.30 7.38
N LYS A 174 7.37 12.91 7.95
CA LYS A 174 7.92 12.65 9.29
C LYS A 174 7.59 13.77 10.28
N TYR A 175 6.39 14.34 10.18
CA TYR A 175 5.91 15.37 11.10
C TYR A 175 4.53 15.03 11.65
N ALA A 176 4.50 14.31 12.80
CA ALA A 176 3.43 14.35 13.81
C ALA A 176 3.70 13.50 15.05
N ALA A 177 4.57 12.48 14.99
CA ALA A 177 4.78 11.55 16.11
C ALA A 177 5.70 12.09 17.24
N ILE A 178 6.55 13.09 16.95
CA ILE A 178 7.66 13.47 17.83
C ILE A 178 7.30 14.61 18.82
N GLN A 179 6.43 15.56 18.46
CA GLN A 179 6.12 16.70 19.34
C GLN A 179 5.11 16.41 20.47
N LEU A 180 4.35 15.31 20.40
CA LEU A 180 3.44 14.91 21.49
C LEU A 180 4.18 14.50 22.78
N LYS A 181 5.47 14.14 22.71
CA LYS A 181 6.28 13.81 23.90
C LYS A 181 6.97 15.00 24.55
N SER A 182 7.04 16.16 23.89
CA SER A 182 7.66 17.38 24.43
C SER A 182 6.67 18.37 25.07
N ALA A 183 5.36 18.21 24.84
CA ALA A 183 4.33 19.13 25.33
C ALA A 183 3.69 18.75 26.69
N GLN A 184 4.03 17.60 27.27
CA GLN A 184 3.47 17.12 28.56
C GLN A 184 4.52 17.11 29.70
N GLY A 185 5.56 17.94 29.58
CA GLY A 185 6.78 17.88 30.40
C GLY A 185 7.12 19.10 31.26
N THR A 186 6.20 20.05 31.50
CA THR A 186 6.49 21.19 32.40
C THR A 186 5.25 21.61 33.20
N VAL A 187 5.14 21.15 34.45
CA VAL A 187 4.26 21.78 35.45
C VAL A 187 5.04 22.95 36.07
N PRO A 188 4.58 24.21 35.95
CA PRO A 188 5.27 25.34 36.57
C PRO A 188 5.12 25.31 38.09
N GLY A 189 6.23 25.51 38.78
CA GLY A 189 6.37 25.24 40.21
C GLY A 189 5.43 26.02 41.14
N GLU A 190 4.90 25.27 42.10
CA GLU A 190 4.25 25.73 43.33
C GLU A 190 5.16 26.72 44.09
N LYS A 191 4.81 28.02 44.08
CA LYS A 191 5.50 29.02 44.90
C LYS A 191 4.96 29.00 46.33
N THR A 192 5.63 28.26 47.19
CA THR A 192 5.43 28.28 48.64
C THR A 192 5.71 29.68 49.23
N LYS A 193 4.83 30.12 50.14
CA LYS A 193 5.06 31.29 51.00
C LYS A 193 6.26 31.03 51.92
N PRO A 194 7.17 32.00 52.13
CA PRO A 194 7.92 32.09 53.37
C PRO A 194 7.00 32.63 54.48
N LEU A 195 6.98 31.93 55.62
CA LEU A 195 6.34 32.35 56.87
C LEU A 195 7.44 32.70 57.88
N SER A 196 7.18 33.67 58.76
CA SER A 196 8.03 34.11 59.88
C SER A 196 9.16 35.08 59.49
N LYS A 197 9.51 36.08 60.32
CA LYS A 197 9.03 36.39 61.68
C LYS A 197 9.11 37.89 61.93
#